data_AF-A0A4R1G1Q6-F1
#
_entry.id   AF-A0A4R1G1Q6-F1
#
_cell.length_a   1.000
_cell.length_b   1.000
_cell.length_c   1.000
_cell.angle_alpha   90.00
_cell.angle_beta   90.00
_cell.angle_gamma   90.00
#
_symmetry.space_group_name_H-M   'P 1'
#
loop_
_entity.id
_entity.type
_entity.pdbx_description
1 polymer ?
#
loop_
_entity_poly.entity_id
_entity_poly.type
_entity_poly.pdbx_seq_one_letter_code
_entity_poly.pdbx_strand_id
1 'polypeptide(L)'
;MMNNISTKLFSLILLTVSVNAIAADNNYLEEAKKGDRLAMSIIADQYCKEGNYRESLYWREQQINSKQQQLRQSDITEQQKQKIQVFLEFDKMQLADSYAKGSCDPYQKPIKQLFLPDYQLALRWYQDLSFTKNPQSSWPYSAKFKMAEIYFWGEGGVKQDVFKAKIYYKELAEIPDNVIQTLAEKDKLSALQETRGNARMRLAQMHFIGKYASQDDQQAYFWAKKGLEDNNPYAVIILAILEYQGSGTAQNKTRAVQLIKKVCDIEGDEYACLLYQQMKANRPVPR
;
A
#
# COMPACT_ATOMS: atom_id res chain seq x y z
N MET A 1 -82.00 -16.62 17.09
CA MET A 1 -81.95 -15.74 18.28
C MET A 1 -80.61 -15.04 18.29
N MET A 2 -80.63 -13.76 18.66
CA MET A 2 -79.66 -12.70 18.32
C MET A 2 -78.46 -12.57 19.29
N ASN A 3 -77.50 -11.74 18.86
CA ASN A 3 -76.46 -10.99 19.60
C ASN A 3 -75.15 -11.75 19.89
N ASN A 4 -73.93 -11.19 19.70
CA ASN A 4 -73.49 -9.82 19.96
C ASN A 4 -72.13 -9.49 19.26
N ILE A 5 -72.03 -8.29 18.66
CA ILE A 5 -71.00 -7.23 18.75
C ILE A 5 -69.51 -7.65 18.98
N SER A 6 -68.60 -7.21 18.10
CA SER A 6 -67.50 -6.26 18.42
C SER A 6 -66.30 -6.36 17.47
N THR A 7 -66.11 -5.29 16.69
CA THR A 7 -64.86 -4.67 16.21
C THR A 7 -63.53 -5.30 16.58
N LYS A 8 -62.72 -5.61 15.55
CA LYS A 8 -61.29 -5.20 15.48
C LYS A 8 -60.93 -4.88 14.03
N LEU A 9 -60.71 -3.60 13.74
CA LEU A 9 -59.96 -3.14 12.58
C LEU A 9 -58.55 -3.74 12.70
N PHE A 10 -58.17 -4.61 11.77
CA PHE A 10 -56.77 -4.87 11.48
C PHE A 10 -56.36 -3.88 10.39
N SER A 11 -55.75 -2.77 10.82
CA SER A 11 -55.04 -1.85 9.95
C SER A 11 -53.94 -2.63 9.23
N LEU A 12 -54.14 -2.88 7.94
CA LEU A 12 -53.13 -3.43 7.05
C LEU A 12 -52.06 -2.35 6.86
N ILE A 13 -51.02 -2.35 7.69
CA ILE A 13 -49.80 -1.59 7.40
C ILE A 13 -49.11 -2.33 6.26
N LEU A 14 -49.46 -1.97 5.03
CA LEU A 14 -48.61 -2.17 3.87
C LEU A 14 -47.35 -1.34 4.13
N LEU A 15 -46.34 -1.95 4.75
CA LEU A 15 -44.97 -1.50 4.60
C LEU A 15 -44.63 -1.74 3.12
N THR A 16 -44.93 -0.74 2.29
CA THR A 16 -44.22 -0.57 1.04
C THR A 16 -42.77 -0.31 1.44
N VAL A 17 -41.97 -1.37 1.51
CA VAL A 17 -40.54 -1.21 1.37
C VAL A 17 -40.38 -0.67 -0.05
N SER A 18 -40.26 0.64 -0.17
CA SER A 18 -39.97 1.26 -1.45
C SER A 18 -38.71 0.60 -1.99
N VAL A 19 -38.84 0.01 -3.17
CA VAL A 19 -37.73 -0.55 -3.93
C VAL A 19 -36.90 0.63 -4.45
N ASN A 20 -36.22 1.32 -3.54
CA ASN A 20 -35.21 2.32 -3.86
C ASN A 20 -33.85 1.78 -3.42
N ALA A 21 -33.49 0.59 -3.93
CA ALA A 21 -32.14 0.45 -4.41
C ALA A 21 -32.08 1.37 -5.63
N ILE A 22 -31.54 2.58 -5.46
CA ILE A 22 -31.39 3.52 -6.57
C ILE A 22 -30.42 2.85 -7.53
N ALA A 23 -30.93 2.29 -8.62
CA ALA A 23 -30.07 1.85 -9.71
C ALA A 23 -29.26 3.07 -10.17
N ALA A 24 -27.96 2.89 -10.41
CA ALA A 24 -27.09 3.91 -10.96
C ALA A 24 -27.80 4.68 -12.10
N ASP A 25 -27.63 6.01 -12.16
CA ASP A 25 -28.39 6.84 -13.09
C ASP A 25 -28.23 6.30 -14.52
N ASN A 26 -29.34 5.78 -15.07
CA ASN A 26 -29.35 5.03 -16.31
C ASN A 26 -28.76 5.85 -17.47
N ASN A 27 -28.83 7.18 -17.44
CA ASN A 27 -28.23 8.01 -18.48
C ASN A 27 -26.69 7.94 -18.45
N TYR A 28 -26.09 8.13 -17.26
CA TYR A 28 -24.64 8.00 -17.09
C TYR A 28 -24.16 6.57 -17.35
N LEU A 29 -24.97 5.55 -17.02
CA LEU A 29 -24.61 4.17 -17.32
C LEU A 29 -24.50 3.93 -18.84
N GLU A 30 -25.44 4.46 -19.62
CA GLU A 30 -25.39 4.37 -21.08
C GLU A 30 -24.26 5.19 -21.70
N GLU A 31 -23.96 6.37 -21.16
CA GLU A 31 -22.79 7.17 -21.57
C GLU A 31 -21.47 6.47 -21.23
N ALA A 32 -21.38 5.86 -20.05
CA ALA A 32 -20.21 5.08 -19.63
C ALA A 32 -19.98 3.86 -20.53
N LYS A 33 -21.05 3.14 -20.91
CA LYS A 33 -20.99 2.03 -21.88
C LYS A 33 -20.52 2.49 -23.28
N LYS A 34 -20.79 3.75 -23.65
CA LYS A 34 -20.32 4.36 -24.90
C LYS A 34 -18.87 4.85 -24.82
N GLY A 35 -18.22 4.74 -23.66
CA GLY A 35 -16.82 5.13 -23.47
C GLY A 35 -16.62 6.49 -22.80
N ASP A 36 -17.68 7.16 -22.35
CA ASP A 36 -17.53 8.44 -21.64
C ASP A 36 -16.87 8.25 -20.28
N ARG A 37 -15.66 8.80 -20.12
CA ARG A 37 -14.84 8.61 -18.91
C ARG A 37 -15.38 9.31 -17.68
N LEU A 38 -16.08 10.44 -17.86
CA LEU A 38 -16.69 11.16 -16.74
C LEU A 38 -17.88 10.36 -16.21
N ALA A 39 -18.71 9.85 -17.10
CA ALA A 39 -19.82 8.98 -16.79
C ALA A 39 -19.36 7.69 -16.08
N MET A 40 -18.28 7.06 -16.56
CA MET A 40 -17.65 5.92 -15.84
C MET A 40 -17.25 6.29 -14.40
N SER A 41 -16.74 7.51 -14.17
CA SER A 41 -16.34 7.97 -12.84
C SER A 41 -17.54 8.10 -11.92
N ILE A 42 -18.59 8.75 -12.43
CA ILE A 42 -19.83 9.01 -11.69
C ILE A 42 -20.48 7.69 -11.29
N ILE A 43 -20.58 6.75 -12.23
CA ILE A 43 -21.16 5.42 -11.98
C ILE A 43 -20.30 4.62 -10.99
N ALA A 44 -18.97 4.68 -11.11
CA ALA A 44 -18.08 4.02 -10.15
C ALA A 44 -18.30 4.54 -8.72
N ASP A 45 -18.46 5.86 -8.55
CA ASP A 45 -18.69 6.49 -7.26
C ASP A 45 -20.08 6.19 -6.70
N GLN A 46 -21.11 6.12 -7.55
CA GLN A 46 -22.45 5.71 -7.16
C GLN A 46 -22.45 4.27 -6.62
N TYR A 47 -21.90 3.32 -7.38
CA TYR A 47 -21.78 1.94 -6.92
C TYR A 47 -20.94 1.80 -5.65
N CYS A 48 -19.88 2.61 -5.50
CA CYS A 48 -19.10 2.65 -4.26
C CYS A 48 -19.97 3.08 -3.06
N LYS A 49 -20.76 4.15 -3.19
CA LYS A 49 -21.66 4.62 -2.13
C LYS A 49 -22.75 3.61 -1.77
N GLU A 50 -23.23 2.86 -2.76
CA GLU A 50 -24.25 1.82 -2.60
C GLU A 50 -23.70 0.52 -1.97
N GLY A 51 -22.38 0.39 -1.80
CA GLY A 51 -21.75 -0.84 -1.33
C GLY A 51 -21.47 -1.87 -2.42
N ASN A 52 -21.78 -1.55 -3.68
CA ASN A 52 -21.50 -2.42 -4.83
C ASN A 52 -20.06 -2.23 -5.33
N TYR A 53 -19.09 -2.64 -4.51
CA TYR A 53 -17.68 -2.36 -4.78
C TYR A 53 -17.17 -3.07 -6.02
N ARG A 54 -17.70 -4.25 -6.37
CA ARG A 54 -17.29 -4.96 -7.59
C ARG A 54 -17.60 -4.14 -8.85
N GLU A 55 -18.83 -3.64 -8.97
CA GLU A 55 -19.21 -2.79 -10.11
C GLU A 55 -18.45 -1.47 -10.09
N SER A 56 -18.27 -0.88 -8.91
CA SER A 56 -17.44 0.32 -8.76
C SER A 56 -16.04 0.13 -9.34
N LEU A 57 -15.34 -0.93 -8.91
CA LEU A 57 -13.98 -1.22 -9.36
C LEU A 57 -13.94 -1.60 -10.84
N TYR A 58 -14.94 -2.31 -11.36
CA TYR A 58 -15.06 -2.58 -12.80
C TYR A 58 -15.06 -1.28 -13.61
N TRP A 59 -15.83 -0.26 -13.22
CA TRP A 59 -15.85 1.01 -13.93
C TRP A 59 -14.53 1.78 -13.80
N ARG A 60 -13.85 1.71 -12.65
CA ARG A 60 -12.49 2.24 -12.51
C ARG A 60 -11.50 1.53 -13.44
N GLU A 61 -11.61 0.21 -13.61
CA GLU A 61 -10.81 -0.54 -14.59
C GLU A 61 -11.04 -0.04 -16.02
N GLN A 62 -12.31 0.18 -16.41
CA GLN A 62 -12.63 0.68 -17.74
C GLN A 62 -12.03 2.07 -18.00
N GLN A 63 -12.02 2.95 -16.99
CA GLN A 63 -11.37 4.26 -17.11
C GLN A 63 -9.87 4.14 -17.34
N ILE A 64 -9.20 3.26 -16.60
CA ILE A 64 -7.76 3.00 -16.74
C ILE A 64 -7.46 2.45 -18.13
N ASN A 65 -8.24 1.46 -18.60
CA ASN A 65 -8.11 0.87 -19.93
C ASN A 65 -8.29 1.92 -21.05
N SER A 66 -9.27 2.82 -20.90
CA SER A 66 -9.52 3.93 -21.82
C SER A 66 -8.33 4.91 -21.86
N LYS A 67 -7.77 5.29 -20.70
CA LYS A 67 -6.54 6.12 -20.63
C LYS A 67 -5.33 5.43 -21.27
N GLN A 68 -5.16 4.12 -21.04
CA GLN A 68 -4.11 3.35 -21.70
C GLN A 68 -4.26 3.29 -23.22
N GLN A 69 -5.50 3.22 -23.73
CA GLN A 69 -5.76 3.30 -25.16
C GLN A 69 -5.44 4.67 -25.72
N GLN A 70 -5.76 5.74 -24.99
CA GLN A 70 -5.39 7.10 -25.38
C GLN A 70 -3.87 7.23 -25.55
N LEU A 71 -3.07 6.64 -24.66
CA LEU A 71 -1.59 6.65 -24.76
C LEU A 71 -1.04 6.00 -26.04
N ARG A 72 -1.82 5.15 -26.73
CA ARG A 72 -1.43 4.49 -27.98
C ARG A 72 -1.80 5.28 -29.23
N GLN A 73 -2.56 6.37 -29.10
CA GLN A 73 -2.96 7.19 -30.24
C GLN A 73 -1.76 8.02 -30.75
N SER A 74 -1.70 8.24 -32.07
CA SER A 74 -0.55 8.88 -32.73
C SER A 74 -0.52 10.40 -32.60
N ASP A 75 -1.63 11.02 -32.21
CA ASP A 75 -1.87 12.46 -32.17
C ASP A 75 -1.48 13.12 -30.83
N ILE A 76 -1.11 12.33 -29.82
CA ILE A 76 -0.69 12.86 -28.52
C ILE A 76 0.82 13.15 -28.46
N THR A 77 1.16 14.32 -27.95
CA THR A 77 2.55 14.74 -27.74
C THR A 77 3.19 14.00 -26.56
N GLU A 78 4.53 13.95 -26.51
CA GLU A 78 5.25 13.35 -25.39
C GLU A 78 4.93 14.02 -24.04
N GLN A 79 4.72 15.34 -24.03
CA GLN A 79 4.31 16.06 -22.83
C GLN A 79 2.90 15.64 -22.36
N GLN A 80 1.97 15.40 -23.29
CA GLN A 80 0.64 14.89 -22.97
C GLN A 80 0.73 13.44 -22.47
N LYS A 81 1.58 12.60 -23.08
CA LYS A 81 1.84 11.23 -22.61
C LYS A 81 2.32 11.21 -21.17
N GLN A 82 3.32 12.03 -20.84
CA GLN A 82 3.85 12.12 -19.47
C GLN A 82 2.77 12.52 -18.46
N LYS A 83 1.96 13.54 -18.78
CA LYS A 83 0.85 13.96 -17.91
C LYS A 83 -0.16 12.84 -17.70
N ILE A 84 -0.59 12.17 -18.77
CA ILE A 84 -1.52 11.04 -18.69
C ILE A 84 -0.91 9.90 -17.87
N GLN A 85 0.38 9.62 -18.08
CA GLN A 85 1.12 8.55 -17.42
C GLN A 85 1.18 8.77 -15.89
N VAL A 86 1.40 9.99 -15.41
CA VAL A 86 1.39 10.29 -13.96
C VAL A 86 0.03 9.94 -13.34
N PHE A 87 -1.08 10.37 -13.94
CA PHE A 87 -2.42 10.04 -13.45
C PHE A 87 -2.72 8.55 -13.56
N LEU A 88 -2.24 7.90 -14.62
CA LEU A 88 -2.42 6.47 -14.83
C LEU A 88 -1.68 5.65 -13.77
N GLU A 89 -0.46 6.05 -13.39
CA GLU A 89 0.30 5.39 -12.33
C GLU A 89 -0.43 5.47 -10.98
N PHE A 90 -0.97 6.66 -10.66
CA PHE A 90 -1.80 6.86 -9.48
C PHE A 90 -3.08 6.00 -9.51
N ASP A 91 -3.85 6.03 -10.60
CA ASP A 91 -5.11 5.28 -10.72
C ASP A 91 -4.90 3.77 -10.58
N LYS A 92 -3.83 3.23 -11.18
CA LYS A 92 -3.47 1.81 -11.05
C LYS A 92 -3.11 1.44 -9.62
N MET A 93 -2.35 2.31 -8.92
CA MET A 93 -2.00 2.06 -7.52
C MET A 93 -3.26 2.01 -6.66
N GLN A 94 -4.14 3.00 -6.81
CA GLN A 94 -5.40 3.05 -6.06
C GLN A 94 -6.26 1.83 -6.31
N LEU A 95 -6.41 1.43 -7.57
CA LEU A 95 -7.18 0.25 -7.93
C LEU A 95 -6.60 -1.03 -7.31
N ALA A 96 -5.27 -1.18 -7.35
CA ALA A 96 -4.61 -2.32 -6.72
C ALA A 96 -4.77 -2.34 -5.20
N ASP A 97 -4.61 -1.18 -4.54
CA ASP A 97 -4.85 -1.02 -3.09
C ASP A 97 -6.32 -1.32 -2.72
N SER A 98 -7.27 -0.87 -3.55
CA SER A 98 -8.70 -1.14 -3.39
C SER A 98 -9.01 -2.63 -3.42
N TYR A 99 -8.47 -3.37 -4.39
CA TYR A 99 -8.60 -4.82 -4.44
C TYR A 99 -7.92 -5.49 -3.23
N ALA A 100 -6.72 -5.06 -2.84
CA ALA A 100 -6.00 -5.63 -1.69
C ALA A 100 -6.68 -5.37 -0.34
N LYS A 101 -7.42 -4.26 -0.21
CA LYS A 101 -8.15 -3.92 1.03
C LYS A 101 -9.59 -4.43 1.04
N GLY A 102 -10.14 -4.78 -0.11
CA GLY A 102 -11.55 -5.09 -0.25
C GLY A 102 -12.42 -3.83 -0.10
N SER A 103 -11.99 -2.70 -0.66
CA SER A 103 -12.67 -1.40 -0.58
C SER A 103 -12.76 -0.74 -1.95
N CYS A 104 -13.75 0.13 -2.17
CA CYS A 104 -13.81 1.00 -3.35
C CYS A 104 -13.02 2.32 -3.17
N ASP A 105 -12.71 2.69 -1.92
CA ASP A 105 -11.79 3.77 -1.57
C ASP A 105 -10.77 3.23 -0.55
N PRO A 106 -9.49 3.09 -0.93
CA PRO A 106 -8.49 2.49 -0.05
C PRO A 106 -7.94 3.47 0.99
N TYR A 107 -8.28 4.77 0.92
CA TYR A 107 -7.73 5.81 1.80
C TYR A 107 -8.76 6.37 2.80
N GLN A 108 -10.05 6.09 2.60
CA GLN A 108 -11.08 6.38 3.59
C GLN A 108 -11.24 5.26 4.62
N LYS A 109 -11.62 5.62 5.86
CA LYS A 109 -11.97 4.63 6.89
C LYS A 109 -13.17 3.82 6.40
N PRO A 110 -13.08 2.49 6.31
CA PRO A 110 -14.16 1.68 5.77
C PRO A 110 -15.41 1.82 6.65
N ILE A 111 -16.56 2.07 6.01
CA ILE A 111 -17.85 2.15 6.70
C ILE A 111 -18.30 0.75 7.17
N LYS A 112 -17.83 -0.31 6.48
CA LYS A 112 -17.88 -1.74 6.85
C LYS A 112 -17.10 -2.52 5.78
N GLN A 113 -16.37 -3.58 6.13
CA GLN A 113 -15.75 -4.44 5.11
C GLN A 113 -16.83 -5.24 4.40
N LEU A 114 -17.36 -4.69 3.30
CA LEU A 114 -18.47 -5.27 2.52
C LEU A 114 -17.98 -6.20 1.40
N PHE A 115 -16.70 -6.08 1.02
CA PHE A 115 -16.07 -6.83 -0.04
C PHE A 115 -14.80 -7.49 0.50
N LEU A 116 -14.63 -8.79 0.22
CA LEU A 116 -13.42 -9.49 0.60
C LEU A 116 -12.26 -9.03 -0.30
N PRO A 117 -11.04 -8.85 0.25
CA PRO A 117 -9.86 -8.59 -0.55
C PRO A 117 -9.67 -9.57 -1.70
N ASP A 118 -9.33 -9.05 -2.89
CA ASP A 118 -8.96 -9.83 -4.06
C ASP A 118 -7.47 -9.61 -4.37
N TYR A 119 -6.63 -10.41 -3.71
CA TYR A 119 -5.18 -10.28 -3.84
C TYR A 119 -4.66 -10.70 -5.22
N GLN A 120 -5.39 -11.54 -5.97
CA GLN A 120 -4.99 -11.94 -7.31
C GLN A 120 -5.15 -10.78 -8.30
N LEU A 121 -6.30 -10.08 -8.25
CA LEU A 121 -6.50 -8.86 -9.03
C LEU A 121 -5.59 -7.73 -8.57
N ALA A 122 -5.39 -7.56 -7.27
CA ALA A 122 -4.43 -6.58 -6.75
C ALA A 122 -3.02 -6.82 -7.30
N LEU A 123 -2.52 -8.06 -7.23
CA LEU A 123 -1.21 -8.42 -7.78
C LEU A 123 -1.10 -8.19 -9.28
N ARG A 124 -2.17 -8.43 -10.04
CA ARG A 124 -2.20 -8.14 -11.48
C ARG A 124 -1.98 -6.65 -11.74
N TRP A 125 -2.69 -5.78 -11.01
CA TRP A 125 -2.57 -4.33 -11.16
C TRP A 125 -1.24 -3.78 -10.63
N TYR A 126 -0.75 -4.29 -9.49
CA TYR A 126 0.60 -3.95 -9.02
C TYR A 126 1.68 -4.39 -10.01
N GLN A 127 1.53 -5.55 -10.64
CA GLN A 127 2.47 -6.04 -11.64
C GLN A 127 2.46 -5.14 -12.88
N ASP A 128 1.29 -4.82 -13.42
CA ASP A 128 1.17 -3.91 -14.56
C ASP A 128 1.75 -2.51 -14.26
N LEU A 129 1.59 -2.02 -13.03
CA LEU A 129 2.15 -0.75 -12.59
C LEU A 129 3.68 -0.81 -12.37
N SER A 130 4.17 -1.81 -11.65
CA SER A 130 5.59 -1.92 -11.23
C SER A 130 6.58 -2.10 -12.38
N PHE A 131 6.13 -2.63 -13.52
CA PHE A 131 6.95 -2.80 -14.73
C PHE A 131 6.70 -1.72 -15.78
N THR A 132 6.12 -0.58 -15.39
CA THR A 132 6.03 0.62 -16.23
C THR A 132 7.42 1.09 -16.66
N LYS A 133 7.61 1.25 -17.97
CA LYS A 133 8.85 1.81 -18.53
C LYS A 133 8.92 3.31 -18.24
N ASN A 134 10.08 3.80 -17.81
CA ASN A 134 10.32 5.22 -17.49
C ASN A 134 9.26 5.79 -16.54
N PRO A 135 9.18 5.27 -15.30
CA PRO A 135 8.17 5.69 -14.32
C PRO A 135 8.23 7.21 -14.10
N GLN A 136 7.07 7.85 -14.07
CA GLN A 136 6.94 9.30 -13.91
C GLN A 136 6.70 9.73 -12.45
N SER A 137 6.50 8.75 -11.56
CA SER A 137 6.21 8.94 -10.14
C SER A 137 6.85 7.85 -9.27
N SER A 138 6.60 7.91 -7.97
CA SER A 138 7.00 6.89 -7.00
C SER A 138 6.12 5.62 -7.04
N TRP A 139 4.90 5.70 -7.58
CA TRP A 139 3.89 4.64 -7.51
C TRP A 139 4.33 3.28 -8.07
N PRO A 140 5.06 3.18 -9.20
CA PRO A 140 5.60 1.91 -9.70
C PRO A 140 6.51 1.18 -8.69
N TYR A 141 7.28 1.93 -7.92
CA TYR A 141 8.18 1.36 -6.91
C TYR A 141 7.41 0.93 -5.67
N SER A 142 6.45 1.75 -5.22
CA SER A 142 5.56 1.39 -4.12
C SER A 142 4.73 0.15 -4.44
N ALA A 143 4.23 0.02 -5.68
CA ALA A 143 3.56 -1.18 -6.16
C ALA A 143 4.45 -2.42 -6.10
N LYS A 144 5.72 -2.30 -6.53
CA LYS A 144 6.71 -3.39 -6.41
C LYS A 144 6.93 -3.78 -4.94
N PHE A 145 6.97 -2.81 -4.03
CA PHE A 145 7.10 -3.09 -2.59
C PHE A 145 5.85 -3.80 -2.04
N LYS A 146 4.64 -3.38 -2.42
CA LYS A 146 3.40 -4.07 -2.04
C LYS A 146 3.39 -5.53 -2.53
N MET A 147 3.82 -5.78 -3.76
CA MET A 147 4.00 -7.15 -4.26
C MET A 147 5.00 -7.93 -3.42
N ALA A 148 6.13 -7.33 -3.06
CA ALA A 148 7.14 -7.97 -2.24
C ALA A 148 6.58 -8.39 -0.87
N GLU A 149 5.81 -7.52 -0.20
CA GLU A 149 5.14 -7.84 1.06
C GLU A 149 4.12 -8.98 0.91
N ILE A 150 3.27 -8.93 -0.12
CA ILE A 150 2.29 -10.00 -0.40
C ILE A 150 2.99 -11.35 -0.58
N TYR A 151 4.08 -11.41 -1.35
CA TYR A 151 4.85 -12.64 -1.53
C TYR A 151 5.62 -13.05 -0.27
N PHE A 152 6.14 -12.10 0.50
CA PHE A 152 6.91 -12.37 1.71
C PHE A 152 6.03 -13.00 2.80
N TRP A 153 4.81 -12.52 2.97
CA TRP A 153 3.87 -13.00 3.99
C TRP A 153 2.91 -14.08 3.48
N GLY A 154 2.71 -14.19 2.17
CA GLY A 154 1.68 -15.06 1.59
C GLY A 154 0.26 -14.55 1.89
N GLU A 155 0.04 -13.24 1.78
CA GLU A 155 -1.24 -12.62 2.11
C GLU A 155 -2.38 -13.05 1.18
N GLY A 156 -3.61 -13.09 1.70
CA GLY A 156 -4.80 -13.24 0.86
C GLY A 156 -4.91 -14.54 0.08
N GLY A 157 -4.28 -15.61 0.56
CA GLY A 157 -4.23 -16.91 -0.14
C GLY A 157 -3.19 -16.98 -1.26
N VAL A 158 -2.37 -15.95 -1.44
CA VAL A 158 -1.18 -16.01 -2.31
C VAL A 158 -0.14 -16.91 -1.64
N LYS A 159 0.42 -17.88 -2.39
CA LYS A 159 1.48 -18.73 -1.87
C LYS A 159 2.71 -17.87 -1.52
N GLN A 160 3.22 -18.05 -0.31
CA GLN A 160 4.45 -17.39 0.14
C GLN A 160 5.61 -17.71 -0.82
N ASP A 161 6.29 -16.67 -1.28
CA ASP A 161 7.45 -16.72 -2.19
C ASP A 161 8.50 -15.71 -1.73
N VAL A 162 9.23 -16.09 -0.68
CA VAL A 162 10.24 -15.20 -0.08
C VAL A 162 11.42 -14.94 -1.01
N PHE A 163 11.72 -15.87 -1.93
CA PHE A 163 12.78 -15.67 -2.91
C PHE A 163 12.44 -14.53 -3.87
N LYS A 164 11.21 -14.53 -4.41
CA LYS A 164 10.72 -13.42 -5.24
C LYS A 164 10.65 -12.10 -4.46
N ALA A 165 10.13 -12.13 -3.24
CA ALA A 165 10.11 -10.93 -2.39
C ALA A 165 11.51 -10.34 -2.18
N LYS A 166 12.51 -11.19 -1.92
CA LYS A 166 13.91 -10.78 -1.74
C LYS A 166 14.49 -10.12 -2.98
N ILE A 167 14.17 -10.61 -4.18
CA ILE A 167 14.60 -9.98 -5.44
C ILE A 167 14.04 -8.56 -5.51
N TYR A 168 12.75 -8.38 -5.25
CA TYR A 168 12.13 -7.06 -5.27
C TYR A 168 12.68 -6.12 -4.19
N TYR A 169 12.94 -6.60 -2.97
CA TYR A 169 13.60 -5.78 -1.95
C TYR A 169 15.00 -5.34 -2.39
N LYS A 170 15.79 -6.20 -3.03
CA LYS A 170 17.12 -5.82 -3.55
C LYS A 170 17.02 -4.74 -4.62
N GLU A 171 16.16 -4.93 -5.62
CA GLU A 171 15.95 -3.92 -6.66
C GLU A 171 15.54 -2.57 -6.08
N LEU A 172 14.63 -2.56 -5.10
CA LEU A 172 14.16 -1.35 -4.45
C LEU A 172 15.24 -0.71 -3.56
N ALA A 173 16.00 -1.51 -2.81
CA ALA A 173 17.06 -1.03 -1.93
C ALA A 173 18.22 -0.36 -2.70
N GLU A 174 18.40 -0.74 -3.96
CA GLU A 174 19.46 -0.26 -4.85
C GLU A 174 19.03 0.89 -5.77
N ILE A 175 17.79 1.40 -5.63
CA ILE A 175 17.35 2.59 -6.38
C ILE A 175 18.37 3.73 -6.16
N PRO A 176 18.95 4.32 -7.23
CA PRO A 176 19.96 5.36 -7.13
C PRO A 176 19.42 6.68 -6.55
N ASP A 177 20.27 7.45 -5.87
CA ASP A 177 19.89 8.74 -5.25
C ASP A 177 19.35 9.77 -6.24
N ASN A 178 19.88 9.80 -7.47
CA ASN A 178 19.38 10.71 -8.50
C ASN A 178 17.94 10.38 -8.92
N VAL A 179 17.54 9.11 -8.90
CA VAL A 179 16.16 8.69 -9.16
C VAL A 179 15.26 9.15 -8.03
N ILE A 180 15.70 9.00 -6.77
CA ILE A 180 14.99 9.54 -5.61
C ILE A 180 14.80 11.05 -5.75
N GLN A 181 15.86 11.79 -6.06
CA GLN A 181 15.82 13.25 -6.19
C GLN A 181 14.92 13.72 -7.34
N THR A 182 14.94 12.99 -8.47
CA THR A 182 14.17 13.35 -9.67
C THR A 182 12.67 13.08 -9.48
N LEU A 183 12.33 11.96 -8.85
CA LEU A 183 10.95 11.53 -8.61
C LEU A 183 10.42 11.95 -7.23
N ALA A 184 11.21 12.69 -6.45
CA ALA A 184 10.75 13.30 -5.22
C ALA A 184 9.68 14.34 -5.54
N GLU A 185 8.45 14.05 -5.13
CA GLU A 185 7.38 15.03 -5.16
C GLU A 185 7.74 16.21 -4.24
N LYS A 186 7.37 17.43 -4.65
CA LYS A 186 7.85 18.70 -4.04
C LYS A 186 7.51 18.88 -2.56
N ASP A 187 6.67 18.03 -1.97
CA ASP A 187 6.23 18.13 -0.58
C ASP A 187 6.57 16.86 0.23
N LYS A 188 7.59 16.95 1.09
CA LYS A 188 7.90 16.07 2.25
C LYS A 188 8.18 14.58 1.95
N LEU A 189 9.31 14.10 2.47
CA LEU A 189 9.77 12.69 2.49
C LEU A 189 9.30 11.89 1.27
N SER A 190 10.06 11.89 0.17
CA SER A 190 9.59 11.24 -1.07
C SER A 190 9.14 9.81 -0.77
N ALA A 191 7.90 9.44 -1.14
CA ALA A 191 7.36 8.09 -0.94
C ALA A 191 8.30 7.00 -1.52
N LEU A 192 9.11 7.39 -2.51
CA LEU A 192 10.17 6.57 -3.07
C LEU A 192 11.35 6.34 -2.10
N GLN A 193 11.81 7.37 -1.39
CA GLN A 193 12.81 7.23 -0.33
C GLN A 193 12.29 6.35 0.80
N GLU A 194 11.02 6.52 1.22
CA GLU A 194 10.40 5.65 2.20
C GLU A 194 10.36 4.19 1.72
N THR A 195 9.96 3.97 0.46
CA THR A 195 9.93 2.65 -0.18
C THR A 195 11.32 1.99 -0.19
N ARG A 196 12.36 2.75 -0.56
CA ARG A 196 13.75 2.29 -0.55
C ARG A 196 14.24 1.97 0.86
N GLY A 197 13.93 2.84 1.82
CA GLY A 197 14.25 2.66 3.24
C GLY A 197 13.60 1.40 3.82
N ASN A 198 12.32 1.16 3.52
CA ASN A 198 11.59 -0.05 3.92
C ASN A 198 12.21 -1.31 3.31
N ALA A 199 12.61 -1.28 2.04
CA ALA A 199 13.28 -2.41 1.39
C ALA A 199 14.66 -2.71 2.01
N ARG A 200 15.47 -1.67 2.29
CA ARG A 200 16.76 -1.77 2.99
C ARG A 200 16.57 -2.34 4.40
N MET A 201 15.55 -1.90 5.12
CA MET A 201 15.20 -2.44 6.43
C MET A 201 14.84 -3.93 6.36
N ARG A 202 14.03 -4.35 5.37
CA ARG A 202 13.70 -5.78 5.17
C ARG A 202 14.95 -6.63 4.93
N LEU A 203 15.87 -6.16 4.09
CA LEU A 203 17.14 -6.85 3.85
C LEU A 203 18.00 -6.91 5.12
N ALA A 204 18.08 -5.81 5.87
CA ALA A 204 18.79 -5.78 7.16
C ALA A 204 18.20 -6.81 8.14
N GLN A 205 16.87 -6.85 8.25
CA GLN A 205 16.15 -7.78 9.13
C GLN A 205 16.40 -9.25 8.74
N MET A 206 16.38 -9.59 7.45
CA MET A 206 16.64 -10.95 6.99
C MET A 206 18.05 -11.42 7.39
N HIS A 207 19.06 -10.58 7.19
CA HIS A 207 20.44 -10.87 7.56
C HIS A 207 20.69 -10.83 9.07
N PHE A 208 19.99 -9.95 9.79
CA PHE A 208 20.08 -9.85 11.24
C PHE A 208 19.49 -11.09 11.93
N ILE A 209 18.32 -11.55 11.50
CA ILE A 209 17.65 -12.71 12.12
C ILE A 209 18.22 -14.03 11.59
N GLY A 210 18.76 -14.05 10.37
CA GLY A 210 19.13 -15.28 9.69
C GLY A 210 17.93 -16.08 9.15
N LYS A 211 16.77 -15.41 9.03
CA LYS A 211 15.55 -16.01 8.45
C LYS A 211 15.45 -15.60 6.99
N TYR A 212 15.35 -16.59 6.10
CA TYR A 212 15.27 -16.43 4.64
C TYR A 212 16.52 -15.79 3.97
N ALA A 213 17.57 -15.59 4.75
CA ALA A 213 18.94 -15.33 4.34
C ALA A 213 19.86 -15.90 5.43
N SER A 214 21.10 -16.25 5.10
CA SER A 214 22.09 -16.59 6.14
C SER A 214 22.26 -15.40 7.08
N GLN A 215 22.35 -15.69 8.38
CA GLN A 215 22.68 -14.68 9.37
C GLN A 215 24.04 -14.08 9.03
N ASP A 216 24.06 -12.76 8.88
CA ASP A 216 25.26 -12.02 8.50
C ASP A 216 25.14 -10.61 9.08
N ASP A 217 25.78 -10.39 10.21
CA ASP A 217 25.68 -9.13 10.93
C ASP A 217 26.36 -7.98 10.18
N GLN A 218 27.33 -8.26 9.29
CA GLN A 218 27.95 -7.22 8.44
C GLN A 218 26.99 -6.76 7.36
N GLN A 219 26.27 -7.69 6.72
CA GLN A 219 25.22 -7.35 5.76
C GLN A 219 24.04 -6.67 6.45
N ALA A 220 23.64 -7.13 7.64
CA ALA A 220 22.62 -6.49 8.44
C ALA A 220 23.01 -5.04 8.76
N TYR A 221 24.25 -4.81 9.21
CA TYR A 221 24.80 -3.49 9.49
C TYR A 221 24.78 -2.60 8.24
N PHE A 222 25.27 -3.12 7.11
CA PHE A 222 25.33 -2.41 5.85
C PHE A 222 23.95 -1.91 5.40
N TRP A 223 22.95 -2.80 5.36
CA TRP A 223 21.60 -2.44 4.94
C TRP A 223 20.88 -1.56 5.96
N ALA A 224 21.06 -1.79 7.27
CA ALA A 224 20.47 -0.97 8.32
C ALA A 224 21.02 0.47 8.28
N LYS A 225 22.34 0.63 8.05
CA LYS A 225 22.97 1.94 7.88
C LYS A 225 22.38 2.69 6.68
N LYS A 226 22.23 2.02 5.53
CA LYS A 226 21.59 2.61 4.35
C LYS A 226 20.10 2.92 4.58
N GLY A 227 19.40 2.11 5.36
CA GLY A 227 18.01 2.37 5.75
C GLY A 227 17.89 3.62 6.62
N LEU A 228 18.82 3.84 7.55
CA LEU A 228 18.93 5.07 8.33
C LEU A 228 19.18 6.30 7.44
N GLU A 229 20.02 6.19 6.41
CA GLU A 229 20.25 7.26 5.42
C GLU A 229 18.96 7.63 4.65
N ASP A 230 18.01 6.70 4.55
CA ASP A 230 16.67 6.92 3.99
C ASP A 230 15.62 7.30 5.04
N ASN A 231 16.03 7.64 6.26
CA ASN A 231 15.17 7.99 7.38
C ASN A 231 14.20 6.86 7.80
N ASN A 232 14.56 5.58 7.59
CA ASN A 232 13.74 4.47 8.05
C ASN A 232 13.97 4.20 9.56
N PRO A 233 12.96 4.37 10.42
CA PRO A 233 13.12 4.27 11.88
C PRO A 233 13.40 2.83 12.35
N TYR A 234 12.79 1.84 11.69
CA TYR A 234 13.00 0.42 12.01
C TYR A 234 14.42 -0.06 11.68
N ALA A 235 15.04 0.49 10.63
CA ALA A 235 16.45 0.24 10.33
C ALA A 235 17.38 0.76 11.46
N VAL A 236 17.01 1.86 12.11
CA VAL A 236 17.79 2.44 13.23
C VAL A 236 17.84 1.48 14.41
N ILE A 237 16.77 0.75 14.69
CA ILE A 237 16.71 -0.23 15.79
C ILE A 237 17.75 -1.34 15.56
N ILE A 238 17.77 -1.94 14.37
CA ILE A 238 18.75 -2.99 14.01
C ILE A 238 20.17 -2.43 14.09
N LEU A 239 20.40 -1.24 13.54
CA LEU A 239 21.71 -0.58 13.58
C LEU A 239 22.18 -0.35 15.01
N ALA A 240 21.31 0.14 15.90
CA ALA A 240 21.63 0.40 17.29
C ALA A 240 21.98 -0.90 18.03
N ILE A 241 21.25 -2.00 17.81
CA ILE A 241 21.56 -3.29 18.43
C ILE A 241 22.93 -3.79 17.97
N LEU A 242 23.21 -3.75 16.65
CA LEU A 242 24.49 -4.18 16.08
C LEU A 242 25.67 -3.36 16.63
N GLU A 243 25.54 -2.03 16.69
CA GLU A 243 26.58 -1.15 17.25
C GLU A 243 26.75 -1.31 18.75
N TYR A 244 25.67 -1.57 19.48
CA TYR A 244 25.73 -1.81 20.91
C TYR A 244 26.49 -3.10 21.24
N GLN A 245 26.25 -4.16 20.45
CA GLN A 245 26.88 -5.47 20.61
C GLN A 245 28.29 -5.52 20.00
N GLY A 246 28.61 -4.70 19.00
CA GLY A 246 29.82 -4.83 18.20
C GLY A 246 29.75 -5.99 17.20
N SER A 247 28.54 -6.32 16.76
CA SER A 247 28.27 -7.43 15.84
C SER A 247 28.26 -6.92 14.40
N GLY A 248 29.12 -7.46 13.54
CA GLY A 248 29.24 -7.00 12.15
C GLY A 248 29.80 -5.59 11.96
N THR A 249 30.20 -4.92 13.04
CA THR A 249 30.78 -3.57 13.09
C THR A 249 31.58 -3.40 14.38
N ALA A 250 32.39 -2.34 14.48
CA ALA A 250 33.04 -2.00 15.75
C ALA A 250 32.00 -1.56 16.80
N GLN A 251 32.17 -2.00 18.05
CA GLN A 251 31.26 -1.63 19.12
C GLN A 251 31.29 -0.12 19.37
N ASN A 252 30.11 0.51 19.40
CA ASN A 252 29.92 1.90 19.76
C ASN A 252 28.64 2.09 20.59
N LYS A 253 28.72 1.68 21.87
CA LYS A 253 27.58 1.75 22.80
C LYS A 253 27.03 3.17 22.97
N THR A 254 27.90 4.18 22.98
CA THR A 254 27.48 5.58 23.13
C THR A 254 26.59 6.01 21.97
N ARG A 255 27.01 5.75 20.72
CA ARG A 255 26.20 6.06 19.54
C ARG A 255 24.93 5.23 19.49
N ALA A 256 25.00 3.93 19.80
CA ALA A 256 23.81 3.06 19.84
C ALA A 256 22.74 3.57 20.82
N VAL A 257 23.13 3.94 22.04
CA VAL A 257 22.22 4.52 23.05
C VAL A 257 21.60 5.84 22.55
N GLN A 258 22.36 6.69 21.86
CA GLN A 258 21.84 7.93 21.28
C GLN A 258 20.86 7.67 20.14
N LEU A 259 21.15 6.70 19.27
CA LEU A 259 20.27 6.32 18.16
C LEU A 259 18.92 5.80 18.67
N ILE A 260 18.95 4.83 19.60
CA ILE A 260 17.71 4.23 20.11
C ILE A 260 16.90 5.23 20.96
N LYS A 261 17.57 6.16 21.65
CA LYS A 261 16.89 7.24 22.37
C LYS A 261 16.03 8.08 21.42
N LYS A 262 16.57 8.45 20.25
CA LYS A 262 15.84 9.26 19.26
C LYS A 262 14.58 8.54 18.76
N VAL A 263 14.66 7.22 18.52
CA VAL A 263 13.50 6.42 18.09
C VAL A 263 12.43 6.38 19.20
N CYS A 264 12.83 6.09 20.44
CA CYS A 264 11.94 6.11 21.61
C CYS A 264 11.24 7.47 21.78
N ASP A 265 11.97 8.58 21.64
CA ASP A 265 11.44 9.93 21.86
C ASP A 265 10.48 10.39 20.74
N ILE A 266 10.68 9.96 19.49
CA ILE A 266 9.90 10.40 18.33
C ILE A 266 8.66 9.52 18.11
N GLU A 267 8.80 8.20 18.26
CA GLU A 267 7.77 7.26 17.81
C GLU A 267 6.90 6.72 18.94
N GLY A 268 7.30 6.92 20.20
CA GLY A 268 6.63 6.27 21.34
C GLY A 268 6.65 4.73 21.25
N ASP A 269 7.53 4.18 20.40
CA ASP A 269 7.68 2.75 20.20
C ASP A 269 8.16 2.11 21.51
N GLU A 270 7.29 1.34 22.15
CA GLU A 270 7.54 0.71 23.44
C GLU A 270 8.78 -0.19 23.40
N TYR A 271 9.04 -0.85 22.27
CA TYR A 271 10.20 -1.71 22.10
C TYR A 271 11.49 -0.88 22.00
N ALA A 272 11.50 0.21 21.23
CA ALA A 272 12.64 1.11 21.18
C ALA A 272 12.94 1.73 22.56
N CYS A 273 11.91 2.11 23.30
CA CYS A 273 12.06 2.61 24.67
C CYS A 273 12.60 1.55 25.63
N LEU A 274 12.14 0.30 25.53
CA LEU A 274 12.69 -0.82 26.30
C LEU A 274 14.17 -1.04 26.00
N LEU A 275 14.54 -1.07 24.72
CA LEU A 275 15.94 -1.20 24.29
C LEU A 275 16.79 -0.05 24.81
N TYR A 276 16.28 1.20 24.78
CA TYR A 276 16.97 2.35 25.36
C TYR A 276 17.27 2.16 26.85
N GLN A 277 16.29 1.72 27.65
CA GLN A 277 16.50 1.47 29.08
C GLN A 277 17.48 0.32 29.33
N GLN A 278 17.41 -0.76 28.55
CA GLN A 278 18.34 -1.87 28.63
C GLN A 278 19.78 -1.44 28.31
N MET A 279 19.96 -0.74 27.19
CA MET A 279 21.27 -0.26 26.74
C MET A 279 21.88 0.74 27.74
N LYS A 280 21.06 1.66 28.27
CA LYS A 280 21.47 2.64 29.30
C LYS A 280 21.88 1.97 30.61
N ALA A 281 21.18 0.91 31.02
CA ALA A 281 21.50 0.12 32.20
C ALA A 281 22.60 -0.93 31.98
N ASN A 282 23.23 -0.94 30.80
CA ASN A 282 24.21 -1.93 30.37
C ASN A 282 23.73 -3.39 30.52
N ARG A 283 22.43 -3.63 30.29
CA ARG A 283 21.81 -4.96 30.34
C ARG A 283 21.92 -5.65 28.98
N PRO A 284 21.80 -7.00 28.94
CA PRO A 284 21.70 -7.73 27.69
C PRO A 284 20.56 -7.18 26.81
N VAL A 285 20.87 -6.99 25.53
CA VAL A 285 19.93 -6.51 24.52
C VAL A 285 19.59 -7.69 23.60
N PRO A 286 18.31 -8.08 23.50
CA PRO A 286 17.91 -9.20 22.66
C PRO A 286 18.08 -8.87 21.17
N ARG A 287 18.34 -9.91 20.39
CA ARG A 287 18.21 -9.92 18.93
C ARG A 287 16.74 -10.13 18.55
#